data_AF-A0A938QW45-F1
#
_entry.id   AF-A0A938QW45-F1
#
_cell.length_a   1.000
_cell.length_b   1.000
_cell.length_c   1.000
_cell.angle_alpha   90.00
_cell.angle_beta   90.00
_cell.angle_gamma   90.00
#
_symmetry.space_group_name_H-M   'P 1'
#
loop_
_entity.id
_entity.type
_entity.pdbx_description
1 polymer ?
#
loop_
_entity_poly.entity_id
_entity_poly.type
_entity_poly.pdbx_seq_one_letter_code
_entity_poly.pdbx_strand_id
1 'polypeptide(L)'
;MKAQKLKDLERRLSCFLQELLEPMGRKERRHWARVYLEGLLLDGERKSIEPLAARLAGADVQALRQFVGQSPWAVAEVGRRLALKMVDLLAEA
;
A
#
# COMPACT_ATOMS: atom_id res chain seq x y z
N MET A 1 1.65 -16.72 -15.17
CA MET A 1 0.27 -16.42 -14.70
C MET A 1 -0.53 -15.85 -15.88
N LYS A 2 -1.81 -16.24 -16.09
CA LYS A 2 -2.63 -15.72 -17.22
C LYS A 2 -2.90 -14.21 -17.03
N ALA A 3 -2.88 -13.43 -18.12
CA ALA A 3 -3.05 -11.97 -18.10
C ALA A 3 -4.35 -11.51 -17.40
N GLN A 4 -5.45 -12.26 -17.57
CA GLN A 4 -6.72 -11.97 -16.90
C GLN A 4 -6.60 -12.07 -15.37
N LYS A 5 -5.91 -13.11 -14.87
CA LYS A 5 -5.70 -13.31 -13.44
C LYS A 5 -4.86 -12.19 -12.83
N LEU A 6 -3.90 -11.64 -13.58
CA LEU A 6 -3.13 -10.48 -13.14
C LEU A 6 -4.01 -9.23 -12.97
N LYS A 7 -4.86 -8.93 -13.97
CA LYS A 7 -5.81 -7.81 -13.91
C LYS A 7 -6.81 -7.96 -12.75
N ASP A 8 -7.29 -9.17 -12.49
CA ASP A 8 -8.20 -9.42 -11.38
C ASP A 8 -7.51 -9.21 -10.01
N LEU A 9 -6.25 -9.63 -9.88
CA LEU A 9 -5.46 -9.39 -8.66
C LEU A 9 -5.15 -7.90 -8.47
N GLU A 10 -4.78 -7.20 -9.53
CA GLU A 10 -4.55 -5.75 -9.52
C GLU A 10 -5.80 -4.98 -9.08
N ARG A 11 -6.97 -5.35 -9.60
CA ARG A 11 -8.26 -4.76 -9.18
C ARG A 11 -8.55 -5.04 -7.71
N ARG A 12 -8.38 -6.29 -7.26
CA ARG A 12 -8.60 -6.68 -5.85
C ARG A 12 -7.68 -5.90 -4.91
N LEU A 13 -6.39 -5.80 -5.22
CA LEU A 13 -5.42 -5.03 -4.45
C LEU A 13 -5.81 -3.55 -4.42
N SER A 14 -6.19 -2.99 -5.57
CA SER A 14 -6.62 -1.58 -5.67
C SER A 14 -7.82 -1.27 -4.79
N CYS A 15 -8.87 -2.10 -4.83
CA CYS A 15 -10.06 -1.92 -3.98
C CYS A 15 -9.71 -2.07 -2.49
N PHE A 16 -8.92 -3.10 -2.14
CA PHE A 16 -8.48 -3.32 -0.76
C PHE A 16 -7.73 -2.10 -0.19
N LEU A 17 -6.75 -1.58 -0.95
CA LEU A 17 -5.97 -0.42 -0.53
C LEU A 17 -6.80 0.86 -0.49
N GLN A 18 -7.74 1.05 -1.42
CA GLN A 18 -8.62 2.21 -1.41
C GLN A 18 -9.43 2.30 -0.11
N GLU A 19 -10.01 1.18 0.33
CA GLU A 19 -10.83 1.12 1.55
C GLU A 19 -9.99 1.19 2.83
N LEU A 20 -8.83 0.52 2.85
CA LEU A 20 -7.93 0.50 3.99
C LEU A 20 -7.33 1.89 4.26
N LEU A 21 -6.94 2.60 3.19
CA LEU A 21 -6.21 3.87 3.29
C LEU A 21 -7.14 5.09 3.34
N GLU A 22 -8.45 4.93 3.17
CA GLU A 22 -9.46 5.99 3.24
C GLU A 22 -9.25 6.96 4.43
N PRO A 23 -8.99 6.49 5.67
CA PRO A 23 -8.76 7.34 6.84
C PRO A 23 -7.52 8.23 6.79
N MET A 24 -6.60 8.00 5.86
CA MET A 24 -5.39 8.81 5.72
C MET A 24 -5.66 10.23 5.18
N GLY A 25 -6.93 10.60 4.92
CA GLY A 25 -7.34 11.98 4.70
C GLY A 25 -6.89 12.58 3.35
N ARG A 26 -5.67 13.10 3.25
CA ARG A 26 -5.21 13.77 2.02
C ARG A 26 -4.97 12.74 0.91
N LYS A 27 -5.40 13.06 -0.33
CA LYS A 27 -5.23 12.18 -1.51
C LYS A 27 -3.77 11.76 -1.71
N GLU A 28 -2.84 12.70 -1.54
CA GLU A 28 -1.41 12.46 -1.69
C GLU A 28 -0.86 11.46 -0.67
N ARG A 29 -1.31 11.50 0.59
CA ARG A 29 -0.94 10.49 1.61
C ARG A 29 -1.37 9.10 1.18
N ARG A 30 -2.59 8.95 0.67
CA ARG A 30 -3.09 7.67 0.15
C ARG A 30 -2.31 7.20 -1.08
N HIS A 31 -1.94 8.12 -1.95
CA HIS A 31 -1.12 7.81 -3.13
C HIS A 31 0.24 7.24 -2.71
N TRP A 32 1.00 7.94 -1.86
CA TRP A 32 2.31 7.47 -1.42
C TRP A 32 2.24 6.23 -0.52
N ALA A 33 1.17 6.05 0.26
CA ALA A 33 0.91 4.82 0.98
C ALA A 33 0.73 3.62 0.03
N ARG A 34 -0.02 3.80 -1.06
CA ARG A 34 -0.21 2.78 -2.08
C ARG A 34 1.11 2.43 -2.78
N VAL A 35 1.86 3.44 -3.23
CA VAL A 35 3.18 3.25 -3.86
C VAL A 35 4.13 2.51 -2.92
N TYR A 36 4.16 2.88 -1.64
CA TYR A 36 4.99 2.19 -0.65
C TYR A 36 4.60 0.72 -0.45
N LEU A 37 3.30 0.42 -0.31
CA LEU A 37 2.81 -0.94 -0.12
C LEU A 37 3.02 -1.81 -1.37
N GLU A 38 2.75 -1.28 -2.57
CA GLU A 38 3.03 -1.98 -3.82
C GLU A 38 4.54 -2.29 -3.94
N GLY A 39 5.41 -1.34 -3.60
CA GLY A 39 6.86 -1.54 -3.62
C GLY A 39 7.37 -2.54 -2.58
N LEU A 40 6.66 -2.73 -1.46
CA LEU A 40 6.96 -3.77 -0.47
C LEU A 40 6.53 -5.18 -0.91
N LEU A 41 5.55 -5.27 -1.81
CA LEU A 41 5.07 -6.54 -2.35
C LEU A 41 5.91 -7.04 -3.55
N LEU A 42 6.74 -6.17 -4.13
CA LEU A 42 7.68 -6.53 -5.17
C LEU A 42 8.92 -7.22 -4.56
N ASP A 43 9.53 -8.13 -5.32
CA ASP A 43 10.76 -8.81 -4.92
C ASP A 43 11.89 -7.80 -4.69
N GLY A 44 12.59 -7.96 -3.57
CA GLY A 44 13.74 -7.13 -3.24
C GLY A 44 14.32 -7.39 -1.86
N GLU A 45 15.66 -7.45 -1.77
CA GLU A 45 16.35 -7.76 -0.51
C GLU A 45 16.26 -6.65 0.54
N ARG A 46 16.11 -5.40 0.09
CA ARG A 46 16.12 -4.21 0.98
C ARG A 46 14.78 -3.48 0.95
N LYS A 47 14.23 -3.25 2.14
CA LYS A 47 12.98 -2.50 2.41
C LYS A 47 13.19 -0.98 2.59
N SER A 48 14.40 -0.48 2.41
CA SER A 48 14.70 0.96 2.46
C SER A 48 14.08 1.71 1.27
N ILE A 49 13.80 3.00 1.46
CA ILE A 49 13.05 3.85 0.51
C ILE A 49 13.67 3.88 -0.89
N GLU A 50 14.99 4.09 -1.00
CA GLU A 50 15.67 4.23 -2.29
C GLU A 50 15.60 2.95 -3.15
N PRO A 51 16.00 1.76 -2.66
CA PRO A 51 15.78 0.50 -3.37
C PRO A 51 14.31 0.21 -3.70
N LEU A 52 13.36 0.62 -2.85
CA LEU A 52 11.94 0.43 -3.10
C LEU A 52 11.46 1.33 -4.25
N ALA A 53 11.81 2.61 -4.22
CA ALA A 53 11.44 3.57 -5.27
C ALA A 53 12.02 3.16 -6.63
N ALA A 54 13.26 2.65 -6.65
CA ALA A 54 13.91 2.18 -7.89
C ALA A 54 13.16 1.03 -8.59
N ARG A 55 12.30 0.29 -7.87
CA ARG A 55 11.48 -0.81 -8.44
C ARG A 55 10.20 -0.32 -9.11
N LEU A 56 9.76 0.89 -8.82
CA LEU A 56 8.49 1.44 -9.27
C LEU A 56 8.74 2.60 -10.23
N ALA A 57 8.28 2.44 -11.47
CA ALA A 57 8.40 3.52 -12.46
C ALA A 57 7.68 4.78 -11.96
N GLY A 58 8.41 5.89 -11.87
CA GLY A 58 7.87 7.20 -11.45
C GLY A 58 7.73 7.40 -9.94
N ALA A 59 8.25 6.50 -9.09
CA ALA A 59 8.26 6.72 -7.65
C ALA A 59 9.28 7.79 -7.24
N ASP A 60 8.84 8.76 -6.44
CA ASP A 60 9.69 9.83 -5.90
C ASP A 60 10.25 9.41 -4.53
N VAL A 61 11.58 9.30 -4.45
CA VAL A 61 12.31 8.94 -3.22
C VAL A 61 12.06 9.94 -2.09
N GLN A 62 12.05 11.24 -2.40
CA GLN A 62 11.86 12.29 -1.40
C GLN A 62 10.44 12.27 -0.88
N ALA A 63 9.45 12.12 -1.76
CA ALA A 63 8.05 12.06 -1.36
C ALA A 63 7.76 10.81 -0.51
N LEU A 64 8.30 9.64 -0.88
CA LEU A 64 8.20 8.41 -0.08
C LEU A 64 8.89 8.56 1.28
N ARG A 65 10.07 9.20 1.33
CA ARG A 65 10.78 9.44 2.59
C ARG A 65 9.99 10.36 3.52
N GLN A 66 9.39 11.42 2.98
CA GLN A 66 8.51 12.31 3.75
C GLN A 66 7.24 11.60 4.20
N PHE A 67 6.63 10.79 3.33
CA PHE A 67 5.46 9.99 3.67
C PHE A 67 5.74 9.07 4.86
N VAL A 68 6.79 8.25 4.78
CA VAL A 68 7.12 7.25 5.81
C VAL A 68 7.64 7.91 7.10
N GLY A 69 8.44 8.97 6.99
CA GLY A 69 9.13 9.56 8.15
C GLY A 69 8.39 10.69 8.85
N GLN A 70 7.53 11.44 8.15
CA GLN A 70 7.03 12.73 8.64
C GLN A 70 5.52 12.92 8.49
N SER A 71 4.85 12.06 7.72
CA SER A 71 3.41 12.22 7.49
C SER A 71 2.62 11.82 8.73
N PRO A 72 1.76 12.68 9.28
CA PRO A 72 0.81 12.25 10.30
C PRO A 72 -0.27 11.43 9.60
N TRP A 73 -0.64 10.26 10.12
CA TRP A 73 -1.81 9.51 9.64
C TRP A 73 -2.45 8.73 10.79
N ALA A 74 -3.72 8.36 10.62
CA ALA A 74 -4.52 7.73 11.67
C ALA A 74 -4.13 6.26 11.88
N VAL A 75 -2.96 6.01 12.47
CA VAL A 75 -2.38 4.66 12.65
C VAL A 75 -3.37 3.70 13.31
N ALA A 76 -4.00 4.13 14.41
CA ALA A 76 -4.97 3.30 15.13
C ALA A 76 -6.19 2.93 14.27
N GLU A 77 -6.70 3.87 13.47
CA GLU A 77 -7.83 3.65 12.58
C GLU A 77 -7.48 2.69 11.44
N VAL A 78 -6.34 2.91 10.79
CA VAL A 78 -5.84 2.05 9.72
C VAL A 78 -5.58 0.63 10.26
N GLY A 79 -4.97 0.51 11.44
CA GLY A 79 -4.73 -0.77 12.10
C GLY A 79 -6.03 -1.51 12.46
N ARG A 80 -7.03 -0.79 13.01
CA ARG A 80 -8.36 -1.37 13.28
C ARG A 80 -9.03 -1.89 12.01
N ARG A 81 -9.02 -1.09 10.93
CA ARG A 81 -9.60 -1.50 9.64
C ARG A 81 -8.88 -2.70 9.03
N LEU A 82 -7.55 -2.75 9.15
CA LEU A 82 -6.78 -3.91 8.71
C LEU A 82 -7.20 -5.16 9.49
N ALA A 83 -7.30 -5.07 10.81
CA ALA A 83 -7.71 -6.18 11.66
C ALA A 83 -9.10 -6.72 11.27
N LEU A 84 -10.09 -5.83 11.07
CA LEU A 84 -11.44 -6.23 10.63
C LEU A 84 -11.39 -6.95 9.28
N LYS A 85 -10.70 -6.39 8.29
CA LYS A 85 -10.54 -7.02 6.97
C LYS A 85 -9.84 -8.38 7.03
N MET A 86 -8.87 -8.54 7.94
CA MET A 86 -8.17 -9.82 8.14
C MET A 86 -9.08 -10.87 8.77
N VAL A 87 -9.92 -10.49 9.75
CA VAL A 87 -10.89 -11.40 10.35
C VAL A 87 -11.87 -11.93 9.30
N ASP A 88 -12.42 -11.04 8.47
CA ASP A 88 -13.33 -11.44 7.38
C ASP A 88 -12.65 -12.41 6.41
N LEU A 89 -11.42 -12.09 5.98
CA LEU A 89 -10.65 -12.94 5.07
C LEU A 89 -10.27 -14.30 5.67
N LEU A 90 -10.01 -14.37 6.97
CA LEU A 90 -9.69 -15.63 7.65
C LEU A 90 -10.93 -16.47 7.96
N ALA A 91 -12.10 -15.85 8.08
CA ALA A 91 -13.37 -16.56 8.24
C ALA A 91 -13.88 -17.17 6.92
N GLU A 92 -13.48 -16.61 5.78
CA GLU A 92 -13.82 -17.09 4.43
C GLU A 92 -12.79 -18.06 3.82
N ALA A 93 -11.66 -18.31 4.49
CA ALA A 93 -10.55 -19.16 4.02
C ALA A 93 -10.60 -20.58 4.59
#